data_AF-A0A8T5Q9T0-F1
#
_entry.id   AF-A0A8T5Q9T0-F1
#
_cell.length_a   1.000
_cell.length_b   1.000
_cell.length_c   1.000
_cell.angle_alpha   90.00
_cell.angle_beta   90.00
_cell.angle_gamma   90.00
#
_symmetry.space_group_name_H-M   'P 1'
#
loop_
_entity.id
_entity.type
_entity.pdbx_description
1 polymer ?
#
loop_
_entity_poly.entity_id
_entity_poly.type
_entity_poly.pdbx_seq_one_letter_code
_entity_poly.pdbx_strand_id
1 'polypeptide(L)'
;MIFKKKVDELAKKYKGRDIIVRSDSLREDSMHSFAGIYDSVVVKRASKKKLINAVTKVYASLNSEKAKRYRQEHNIPDDKMGIIIQRFIEPYIAGIMYTSNSSYPSDLTIEYCDGRFDVIEEGYQPTIKDFEKRTRQLVFESEDCKGLGHDWEEYKIISKVRDIGIKLEKIIGPSDIEFVVKNKKIYLVQRRDITDLEEPEDVKIPKYDKEQYIGFTDVMRGKGKVTLPVVAIEDMHNLGERVTLLSMVSRSRAENEIKNHYDNIMELNEKYKDGYILLTPHFDKTVIKSWGIFSSSKVPDDPTLDRLTPNKKAVITTRFGSICSHIMTVARERGIAYAGFEGYKDDTLFEGVHTGDILSIYFKKRRAYVYKEKIPVRSIKETHPKISIKIKKRKTGIVFETPDYKYLDSHKPVVIDFEYFLNNNTDDEWKRTEIGDHMGTPFTNTKGISIYLGMAAHHGISYMWWLDRESCIIGFEKPLSKKAFNEIEEKYVKHIKNLKKKKR
;
A
#
# COMPACT_ATOMS: atom_id res chain seq x y z
N MET A 1 6.97 -46.03 34.22
CA MET A 1 6.61 -45.81 35.65
C MET A 1 6.63 -44.33 36.06
N ILE A 2 7.64 -43.55 35.66
CA ILE A 2 7.80 -42.12 36.00
C ILE A 2 6.63 -41.24 35.50
N PHE A 3 6.20 -41.42 34.25
CA PHE A 3 5.08 -40.65 33.66
C PHE A 3 3.78 -40.80 34.46
N LYS A 4 3.41 -42.04 34.82
CA LYS A 4 2.18 -42.33 35.57
C LYS A 4 2.20 -41.68 36.96
N LYS A 5 3.34 -41.72 37.65
CA LYS A 5 3.54 -41.05 38.96
C LYS A 5 3.42 -39.52 38.84
N LYS A 6 4.04 -38.92 37.82
CA LYS A 6 3.99 -37.47 37.59
C LYS A 6 2.58 -36.99 37.25
N VAL A 7 1.87 -37.72 36.39
CA VAL A 7 0.46 -37.47 36.07
C VAL A 7 -0.41 -37.56 37.33
N ASP A 8 -0.17 -38.53 38.21
CA ASP A 8 -0.90 -38.66 39.47
C ASP A 8 -0.67 -37.48 40.42
N GLU A 9 0.57 -37.02 40.56
CA GLU A 9 0.93 -35.82 41.31
C GLU A 9 0.23 -34.57 40.76
N LEU A 10 0.27 -34.36 39.44
CA LEU A 10 -0.35 -33.22 38.77
C LEU A 10 -1.88 -33.28 38.83
N ALA A 11 -2.47 -34.46 38.68
CA ALA A 11 -3.91 -34.67 38.80
C ALA A 11 -4.42 -34.36 40.21
N LYS A 12 -3.64 -34.67 41.25
CA LYS A 12 -3.94 -34.25 42.63
C LYS A 12 -3.80 -32.75 42.80
N LYS A 13 -2.69 -32.15 42.34
CA LYS A 13 -2.41 -30.71 42.45
C LYS A 13 -3.51 -29.84 41.82
N TYR A 14 -4.02 -30.25 40.66
CA TYR A 14 -5.00 -29.48 39.89
C TYR A 14 -6.43 -29.99 40.03
N LYS A 15 -6.71 -30.95 40.92
CA LYS A 15 -8.04 -31.58 41.06
C LYS A 15 -9.15 -30.52 41.18
N GLY A 16 -10.11 -30.58 40.27
CA GLY A 16 -11.27 -29.67 40.24
C GLY A 16 -10.99 -28.25 39.77
N ARG A 17 -9.74 -27.89 39.43
CA ARG A 17 -9.36 -26.58 38.90
C ARG A 17 -9.40 -26.58 37.38
N ASP A 18 -9.56 -25.40 36.79
CA ASP A 18 -9.39 -25.21 35.35
C ASP A 18 -7.90 -25.05 35.02
N ILE A 19 -7.43 -25.78 34.02
CA ILE A 19 -6.04 -25.79 33.56
C ILE A 19 -5.99 -25.72 32.03
N ILE A 20 -4.84 -25.33 31.50
CA ILE A 20 -4.52 -25.47 30.08
C ILE A 20 -3.21 -26.25 29.96
N VAL A 21 -3.20 -27.19 29.02
CA VAL A 21 -2.06 -28.03 28.67
C VAL A 21 -1.54 -27.53 27.34
N ARG A 22 -0.27 -27.12 27.29
CA ARG A 22 0.35 -26.50 26.11
C ARG A 22 1.55 -27.31 25.63
N SER A 23 1.81 -27.23 24.33
CA SER A 23 3.08 -27.64 23.73
C SER A 23 4.21 -26.75 24.26
N ASP A 24 5.40 -27.34 24.32
CA ASP A 24 6.66 -26.65 24.63
C ASP A 24 7.77 -27.41 23.91
N SER A 25 7.81 -27.28 22.59
CA SER A 25 8.76 -28.03 21.76
C SER A 25 10.16 -27.42 21.79
N LEU A 26 11.20 -28.25 21.66
CA LEU A 26 12.59 -27.77 21.66
C LEU A 26 12.90 -26.81 20.50
N ARG A 27 12.07 -26.83 19.46
CA ARG A 27 12.25 -26.04 18.23
C ARG A 27 11.13 -25.03 18.02
N GLU A 28 10.12 -24.99 18.90
CA GLU A 28 8.94 -24.11 18.80
C GLU A 28 9.35 -22.64 18.72
N ASP A 29 10.40 -22.31 19.48
CA ASP A 29 10.96 -20.97 19.64
C ASP A 29 12.34 -20.81 18.96
N SER A 30 12.61 -21.61 17.92
CA SER A 30 13.86 -21.51 17.12
C SER A 30 13.70 -20.52 15.95
N MET A 31 14.61 -20.52 14.96
CA MET A 31 14.54 -19.62 13.78
C MET A 31 13.23 -19.69 12.98
N HIS A 32 12.40 -20.70 13.22
CA HIS A 32 11.10 -20.88 12.58
C HIS A 32 10.00 -20.92 13.65
N SER A 33 9.09 -19.96 13.62
CA SER A 33 7.97 -19.88 14.57
C SER A 33 6.92 -20.93 14.25
N PHE A 34 6.72 -21.89 15.17
CA PHE A 34 5.65 -22.90 15.10
C PHE A 34 4.30 -22.37 15.61
N ALA A 35 4.07 -21.05 15.57
CA ALA A 35 2.83 -20.44 16.02
C ALA A 35 1.60 -21.10 15.37
N GLY A 36 0.69 -21.60 16.20
CA GLY A 36 -0.53 -22.29 15.77
C GLY A 36 -0.31 -23.65 15.07
N ILE A 37 0.89 -24.24 15.13
CA ILE A 37 1.18 -25.57 14.54
C ILE A 37 0.88 -26.71 15.52
N TYR A 38 1.21 -26.53 16.81
CA TYR A 38 0.98 -27.51 17.86
C TYR A 38 -0.26 -27.16 18.70
N ASP A 39 -0.86 -28.18 19.32
CA ASP A 39 -2.13 -28.04 20.04
C ASP A 39 -1.93 -27.49 21.45
N SER A 40 -2.88 -26.65 21.88
CA SER A 40 -3.14 -26.35 23.29
C SER A 40 -4.55 -26.81 23.69
N VAL A 41 -4.69 -27.38 24.89
CA VAL A 41 -5.96 -27.97 25.35
C VAL A 41 -6.37 -27.40 26.70
N VAL A 42 -7.49 -26.69 26.72
CA VAL A 42 -8.15 -26.25 27.96
C VAL A 42 -8.89 -27.43 28.60
N VAL A 43 -8.65 -27.66 29.89
CA VAL A 43 -9.31 -28.69 30.68
C VAL A 43 -10.10 -28.04 31.81
N LYS A 44 -11.43 -28.06 31.64
CA LYS A 44 -12.38 -27.66 32.70
C LYS A 44 -12.48 -28.70 33.79
N ARG A 45 -12.37 -28.25 35.06
CA ARG A 45 -12.44 -29.09 36.26
C ARG A 45 -11.58 -30.35 36.12
N ALA A 46 -10.27 -30.18 36.23
CA ALA A 46 -9.30 -31.21 35.94
C ALA A 46 -9.51 -32.48 36.79
N SER A 47 -9.34 -33.61 36.13
CA SER A 47 -9.34 -34.95 36.71
C SER A 47 -8.19 -35.74 36.09
N LYS A 48 -7.77 -36.84 36.73
CA LYS A 48 -6.69 -37.70 36.20
C LYS A 48 -6.94 -38.12 34.75
N LYS A 49 -8.16 -38.56 34.44
CA LYS A 49 -8.55 -38.98 33.08
C LYS A 49 -8.46 -37.82 32.08
N LYS A 50 -9.01 -36.65 32.43
CA LYS A 50 -8.98 -35.47 31.56
C LYS A 50 -7.56 -34.98 31.30
N LEU A 51 -6.71 -35.00 32.34
CA LEU A 51 -5.32 -34.59 32.21
C LEU A 51 -4.54 -35.52 31.28
N ILE A 52 -4.68 -36.84 31.44
CA ILE A 52 -4.04 -37.83 30.55
C ILE A 52 -4.48 -37.57 29.11
N ASN A 53 -5.78 -37.43 28.86
CA ASN A 53 -6.30 -37.20 27.52
C ASN A 53 -5.74 -35.91 26.89
N ALA A 54 -5.69 -34.81 27.66
CA ALA A 54 -5.16 -33.54 27.20
C ALA A 54 -3.67 -33.62 26.88
N VAL A 55 -2.87 -34.21 27.77
CA VAL A 55 -1.43 -34.42 27.55
C VAL A 55 -1.18 -35.29 26.32
N THR A 56 -1.92 -36.39 26.17
CA THR A 56 -1.81 -37.27 25.00
C THR A 56 -2.16 -36.53 23.71
N LYS A 57 -3.23 -35.72 23.71
CA LYS A 57 -3.64 -34.94 22.54
C LYS A 57 -2.57 -33.92 22.14
N VAL A 58 -2.11 -33.12 23.09
CA VAL A 58 -1.03 -32.14 22.86
C VAL A 58 0.21 -32.86 22.34
N TYR A 59 0.65 -33.94 22.99
CA TYR A 59 1.82 -34.71 22.56
C TYR A 59 1.68 -35.30 21.15
N ALA A 60 0.47 -35.76 20.79
CA ALA A 60 0.19 -36.30 19.46
C ALA A 60 0.26 -35.23 18.36
N SER A 61 0.00 -33.96 18.67
CA SER A 61 0.07 -32.85 17.70
C SER A 61 1.46 -32.68 17.07
N LEU A 62 2.51 -33.15 17.74
CA LEU A 62 3.88 -33.25 17.20
C LEU A 62 3.94 -33.97 15.84
N ASN A 63 3.04 -34.94 15.65
CA ASN A 63 2.95 -35.82 14.49
C ASN A 63 1.74 -35.53 13.59
N SER A 64 1.06 -34.40 13.79
CA SER A 64 -0.02 -33.95 12.92
C SER A 64 0.49 -33.73 11.49
N GLU A 65 -0.40 -33.81 10.51
CA GLU A 65 -0.04 -33.53 9.11
C GLU A 65 0.50 -32.10 8.95
N LYS A 66 -0.11 -31.12 9.62
CA LYS A 66 0.34 -29.72 9.65
C LYS A 66 1.78 -29.61 10.15
N ALA A 67 2.09 -30.26 11.26
CA ALA A 67 3.43 -30.21 11.86
C ALA A 67 4.49 -30.94 11.02
N LYS A 68 4.15 -32.09 10.43
CA LYS A 68 5.05 -32.82 9.53
C LYS A 68 5.34 -32.04 8.27
N ARG A 69 4.31 -31.45 7.65
CA ARG A 69 4.42 -30.64 6.44
C ARG A 69 5.27 -29.40 6.68
N TYR A 70 5.02 -28.66 7.76
CA TYR A 70 5.81 -27.48 8.13
C TYR A 70 7.30 -27.83 8.29
N ARG A 71 7.61 -28.92 9.01
CA ARG A 71 8.99 -29.37 9.17
C ARG A 71 9.64 -29.75 7.85
N GLN A 72 8.91 -30.41 6.95
CA GLN A 72 9.41 -30.76 5.62
C GLN A 72 9.68 -29.52 4.76
N GLU A 73 8.75 -28.57 4.71
CA GLU A 73 8.85 -27.33 3.93
C GLU A 73 10.03 -26.46 4.39
N HIS A 74 10.34 -26.48 5.69
CA HIS A 74 11.42 -25.70 6.30
C HIS A 74 12.71 -26.51 6.58
N ASN A 75 12.82 -27.75 6.11
CA ASN A 75 13.97 -28.65 6.36
C ASN A 75 14.35 -28.79 7.85
N ILE A 76 13.35 -28.83 8.73
CA ILE A 76 13.51 -28.96 10.18
C ILE A 76 13.51 -30.46 10.55
N PRO A 77 14.51 -30.97 11.29
CA PRO A 77 14.53 -32.38 11.73
C PRO A 77 13.43 -32.68 12.76
N ASP A 78 13.26 -33.95 13.08
CA ASP A 78 12.31 -34.38 14.11
C ASP A 78 12.53 -33.66 15.44
N ASP A 79 11.42 -33.41 16.11
CA ASP A 79 11.36 -32.55 17.29
C ASP A 79 10.96 -33.35 18.54
N LYS A 80 11.25 -32.80 19.72
CA LYS A 80 10.84 -33.34 21.02
C LYS A 80 10.02 -32.27 21.73
N MET A 81 8.99 -32.71 22.45
CA MET A 81 8.04 -31.81 23.07
C MET A 81 7.99 -31.97 24.59
N GLY A 82 8.25 -30.87 25.29
CA GLY A 82 7.84 -30.66 26.66
C GLY A 82 6.33 -30.43 26.75
N ILE A 83 5.79 -30.47 27.96
CA ILE A 83 4.37 -30.21 28.20
C ILE A 83 4.25 -29.24 29.38
N ILE A 84 3.61 -28.10 29.14
CA ILE A 84 3.32 -27.12 30.18
C ILE A 84 1.89 -27.33 30.67
N ILE A 85 1.73 -27.42 31.99
CA ILE A 85 0.42 -27.48 32.64
C ILE A 85 0.28 -26.32 33.61
N GLN A 86 -0.57 -25.38 33.24
CA GLN A 86 -0.79 -24.14 33.97
C GLN A 86 -2.26 -23.97 34.35
N ARG A 87 -2.52 -23.14 35.37
CA ARG A 87 -3.88 -22.74 35.69
C ARG A 87 -4.48 -21.98 34.50
N PHE A 88 -5.70 -22.33 34.11
CA PHE A 88 -6.41 -21.60 33.07
C PHE A 88 -7.17 -20.41 33.66
N ILE A 89 -7.11 -19.29 32.95
CA ILE A 89 -7.79 -18.05 33.31
C ILE A 89 -8.76 -17.77 32.17
N GLU A 90 -10.06 -17.97 32.41
CA GLU A 90 -11.11 -17.56 31.46
C GLU A 90 -10.99 -16.05 31.19
N PRO A 91 -10.59 -15.63 29.99
CA PRO A 91 -10.38 -14.21 29.71
C PRO A 91 -11.70 -13.50 29.45
N TYR A 92 -11.74 -12.22 29.77
CA TYR A 92 -12.64 -11.24 29.16
C TYR A 92 -12.00 -10.62 27.90
N ILE A 93 -10.68 -10.41 27.94
CA ILE A 93 -9.86 -10.03 26.77
C ILE A 93 -8.69 -11.00 26.71
N ALA A 94 -8.38 -11.51 25.52
CA ALA A 94 -7.15 -12.24 25.22
C ALA A 94 -6.34 -11.44 24.20
N GLY A 95 -5.02 -11.49 24.28
CA GLY A 95 -4.18 -10.73 23.38
C GLY A 95 -2.72 -11.16 23.38
N ILE A 96 -2.00 -10.65 22.38
CA ILE A 96 -0.56 -10.76 22.21
C ILE A 96 0.02 -9.35 22.22
N MET A 97 1.11 -9.16 22.95
CA MET A 97 1.85 -7.92 22.99
C MET A 97 3.26 -8.15 22.46
N TYR A 98 3.55 -7.58 21.30
CA TYR A 98 4.91 -7.49 20.78
C TYR A 98 5.53 -6.22 21.33
N THR A 99 6.43 -6.39 22.29
CA THR A 99 7.11 -5.25 22.90
C THR A 99 7.99 -4.49 21.91
N SER A 100 8.40 -5.10 20.79
CA SER A 100 9.01 -4.41 19.66
C SER A 100 8.35 -4.82 18.35
N ASN A 101 7.90 -3.85 17.57
CA ASN A 101 7.36 -4.10 16.24
C ASN A 101 8.50 -4.40 15.25
N SER A 102 8.33 -5.45 14.43
CA SER A 102 9.36 -5.90 13.47
C SER A 102 9.66 -4.91 12.35
N SER A 103 8.71 -4.03 12.01
CA SER A 103 8.90 -2.95 11.02
C SER A 103 9.36 -1.64 11.67
N TYR A 104 9.00 -1.41 12.93
CA TYR A 104 9.39 -0.23 13.71
C TYR A 104 9.76 -0.61 15.14
N PRO A 105 11.01 -0.99 15.42
CA PRO A 105 11.42 -1.43 16.76
C PRO A 105 11.21 -0.38 17.87
N SER A 106 10.98 0.89 17.51
CA SER A 106 10.59 1.96 18.44
C SER A 106 9.16 1.84 18.97
N ASP A 107 8.35 0.96 18.40
CA ASP A 107 6.92 0.83 18.65
C ASP A 107 6.62 -0.51 19.32
N LEU A 108 5.55 -0.51 20.10
CA LEU A 108 4.98 -1.69 20.74
C LEU A 108 3.63 -1.97 20.10
N THR A 109 3.40 -3.21 19.69
CA THR A 109 2.13 -3.66 19.09
C THR A 109 1.35 -4.50 20.10
N ILE A 110 0.04 -4.28 20.18
CA ILE A 110 -0.91 -5.07 20.96
C ILE A 110 -2.00 -5.56 20.01
N GLU A 111 -2.12 -6.87 19.88
CA GLU A 111 -3.20 -7.54 19.18
C GLU A 111 -4.12 -8.16 20.21
N TYR A 112 -5.43 -7.92 20.15
CA TYR A 112 -6.34 -8.43 21.15
C TYR A 112 -7.77 -8.61 20.66
N CYS A 113 -8.53 -9.45 21.36
CA CYS A 113 -9.90 -9.80 21.04
C CYS A 113 -10.74 -10.04 22.31
N ASP A 114 -12.05 -10.23 22.10
CA ASP A 114 -12.93 -10.76 23.15
C ASP A 114 -12.45 -12.14 23.57
N GLY A 115 -12.30 -12.35 24.88
CA GLY A 115 -11.72 -13.54 25.49
C GLY A 115 -12.44 -14.86 25.24
N ARG A 116 -13.61 -14.82 24.58
CA ARG A 116 -14.30 -16.02 24.04
C ARG A 116 -13.63 -16.57 22.78
N PHE A 117 -12.80 -15.77 22.11
CA PHE A 117 -12.07 -16.14 20.91
C PHE A 117 -10.58 -16.31 21.23
N ASP A 118 -9.91 -17.19 20.50
CA ASP A 118 -8.44 -17.28 20.55
C ASP A 118 -7.86 -16.31 19.51
N VAL A 119 -6.87 -15.52 19.91
CA VAL A 119 -6.21 -14.51 19.05
C VAL A 119 -5.50 -15.19 17.87
N ILE A 120 -5.16 -16.47 18.02
CA ILE A 120 -4.40 -17.28 17.05
C ILE A 120 -5.35 -18.18 16.22
N GLU A 121 -6.67 -18.11 16.41
CA GLU A 121 -7.61 -18.95 15.65
C GLU A 121 -7.74 -18.49 14.19
N GLU A 122 -7.56 -19.42 13.24
CA GLU A 122 -7.73 -19.17 11.81
C GLU A 122 -9.13 -18.62 11.51
N GLY A 123 -9.20 -17.39 10.97
CA GLY A 123 -10.46 -16.75 10.54
C GLY A 123 -10.98 -15.66 11.46
N TYR A 124 -10.33 -15.38 12.59
CA TYR A 124 -10.66 -14.24 13.45
C TYR A 124 -9.68 -13.08 13.21
N GLN A 125 -10.20 -11.85 13.07
CA GLN A 125 -9.38 -10.64 12.98
C GLN A 125 -9.27 -10.01 14.39
N PRO A 126 -8.08 -9.86 14.97
CA PRO A 126 -7.91 -9.16 16.23
C PRO A 126 -7.92 -7.63 16.02
N THR A 127 -8.23 -6.89 17.08
CA THR A 127 -7.94 -5.45 17.12
C THR A 127 -6.46 -5.25 17.35
N ILE A 128 -5.80 -4.47 16.50
CA ILE A 128 -4.36 -4.23 16.53
C ILE A 128 -4.12 -2.76 16.88
N LYS A 129 -3.30 -2.50 17.90
CA LYS A 129 -2.88 -1.15 18.30
C LYS A 129 -1.37 -1.05 18.42
N ASP A 130 -0.79 -0.02 17.81
CA ASP A 130 0.62 0.30 18.01
C ASP A 130 0.81 1.57 18.81
N PHE A 131 1.83 1.56 19.65
CA PHE A 131 2.20 2.68 20.49
C PHE A 131 3.68 3.01 20.33
N GLU A 132 4.00 4.29 20.09
CA GLU A 132 5.40 4.74 20.13
C GLU A 132 5.90 4.69 21.58
N LYS A 133 6.95 3.91 21.88
CA LYS A 133 7.37 3.61 23.26
C LYS A 133 7.75 4.84 24.07
N ARG A 134 8.31 5.86 23.42
CA ARG A 134 8.84 7.06 24.08
C ARG A 134 7.73 8.01 24.51
N THR A 135 6.84 8.39 23.59
CA THR A 135 5.71 9.31 23.86
C THR A 135 4.48 8.59 24.41
N ARG A 136 4.39 7.26 24.24
CA ARG A 136 3.22 6.42 24.54
C ARG A 136 1.99 6.72 23.70
N GLN A 137 2.13 7.51 22.63
CA GLN A 137 1.03 7.86 21.73
C GLN A 137 0.63 6.65 20.90
N LEU A 138 -0.69 6.54 20.66
CA LEU A 138 -1.25 5.60 19.70
C LEU A 138 -0.85 6.06 18.30
N VAL A 139 -0.21 5.18 17.54
CA VAL A 139 0.28 5.46 16.18
C VAL A 139 -0.35 4.54 15.13
N PHE A 140 -1.02 3.47 15.57
CA PHE A 140 -1.86 2.61 14.74
C PHE A 140 -3.03 2.03 15.52
N GLU A 141 -4.20 1.93 14.90
CA GLU A 141 -5.35 1.16 15.36
C GLU A 141 -6.06 0.56 14.14
N SER A 142 -6.26 -0.76 14.10
CA SER A 142 -7.02 -1.41 13.02
C SER A 142 -8.51 -1.08 13.12
N GLU A 143 -9.27 -1.30 12.05
CA GLU A 143 -10.74 -1.23 12.13
C GLU A 143 -11.28 -2.24 13.15
N ASP A 144 -12.29 -1.80 13.91
CA ASP A 144 -12.87 -2.55 15.02
C ASP A 144 -13.42 -3.90 14.56
N CYS A 145 -12.88 -4.96 15.14
CA CYS A 145 -13.40 -6.30 14.95
C CYS A 145 -14.61 -6.45 15.88
N LYS A 146 -15.82 -6.55 15.30
CA LYS A 146 -17.11 -6.66 15.99
C LYS A 146 -17.00 -7.48 17.30
N GLY A 147 -17.16 -6.83 18.47
CA GLY A 147 -17.33 -7.59 19.71
C GLY A 147 -17.05 -6.86 21.02
N LEU A 148 -16.19 -5.85 21.02
CA LEU A 148 -15.91 -5.04 22.21
C LEU A 148 -16.39 -3.61 21.91
N GLY A 149 -17.47 -3.18 22.54
CA GLY A 149 -17.91 -1.79 22.39
C GLY A 149 -16.81 -0.87 22.94
N HIS A 150 -16.51 0.23 22.23
CA HIS A 150 -15.59 1.28 22.67
C HIS A 150 -15.94 1.81 24.07
N ASP A 151 -15.56 1.10 25.12
CA ASP A 151 -15.69 1.55 26.48
C ASP A 151 -14.33 2.10 26.92
N TRP A 152 -14.36 3.25 27.56
CA TRP A 152 -13.20 3.92 28.15
C TRP A 152 -12.39 2.98 29.07
N GLU A 153 -13.06 1.97 29.64
CA GLU A 153 -12.44 0.94 30.46
C GLU A 153 -11.48 0.03 29.67
N GLU A 154 -11.80 -0.33 28.43
CA GLU A 154 -10.92 -1.13 27.57
C GLU A 154 -9.65 -0.34 27.24
N TYR A 155 -9.80 0.92 26.84
CA TYR A 155 -8.65 1.78 26.54
C TYR A 155 -7.69 1.90 27.74
N LYS A 156 -8.21 1.98 28.97
CA LYS A 156 -7.39 1.96 30.19
C LYS A 156 -6.66 0.64 30.38
N ILE A 157 -7.31 -0.48 30.10
CA ILE A 157 -6.69 -1.81 30.21
C ILE A 157 -5.56 -1.93 29.19
N ILE A 158 -5.80 -1.61 27.93
CA ILE A 158 -4.79 -1.71 26.87
C ILE A 158 -3.63 -0.72 27.10
N SER A 159 -3.92 0.48 27.59
CA SER A 159 -2.88 1.44 28.02
C SER A 159 -2.00 0.88 29.14
N LYS A 160 -2.58 0.12 30.09
CA LYS A 160 -1.80 -0.56 31.14
C LYS A 160 -0.97 -1.70 30.56
N VAL A 161 -1.50 -2.47 29.60
CA VAL A 161 -0.74 -3.53 28.90
C VAL A 161 0.47 -2.91 28.21
N ARG A 162 0.29 -1.82 27.44
CA ARG A 162 1.37 -1.04 26.83
C ARG A 162 2.44 -0.64 27.86
N ASP A 163 2.03 -0.05 28.97
CA ASP A 163 2.96 0.41 30.00
C ASP A 163 3.72 -0.74 30.69
N ILE A 164 3.10 -1.91 30.82
CA ILE A 164 3.75 -3.14 31.28
C ILE A 164 4.79 -3.58 30.25
N GLY A 165 4.44 -3.65 28.96
CA GLY A 165 5.36 -4.05 27.91
C GLY A 165 6.59 -3.16 27.78
N ILE A 166 6.40 -1.83 27.77
CA ILE A 166 7.51 -0.86 27.73
C ILE A 166 8.46 -1.03 28.93
N LYS A 167 7.93 -1.38 30.11
CA LYS A 167 8.74 -1.63 31.30
C LYS A 167 9.45 -2.98 31.23
N LEU A 168 8.76 -4.02 30.78
CA LEU A 168 9.31 -5.38 30.70
C LEU A 168 10.44 -5.46 29.69
N GLU A 169 10.28 -4.86 28.51
CA GLU A 169 11.31 -4.86 27.47
C GLU A 169 12.68 -4.40 28.01
N LYS A 170 12.69 -3.39 28.89
CA LYS A 170 13.94 -2.89 29.52
C LYS A 170 14.61 -3.89 30.45
N ILE A 171 13.86 -4.85 30.99
CA ILE A 171 14.33 -5.84 31.96
C ILE A 171 14.70 -7.15 31.27
N ILE A 172 13.88 -7.58 30.32
CA ILE A 172 13.97 -8.92 29.72
C ILE A 172 14.35 -8.90 28.23
N GLY A 173 14.47 -7.72 27.61
CA GLY A 173 14.69 -7.56 26.18
C GLY A 173 13.39 -7.60 25.36
N PRO A 174 13.47 -7.39 24.04
CA PRO A 174 12.33 -7.53 23.13
C PRO A 174 11.68 -8.91 23.22
N SER A 175 10.37 -8.91 23.36
CA SER A 175 9.57 -10.12 23.60
C SER A 175 8.17 -10.00 23.01
N ASP A 176 7.69 -11.13 22.51
CA ASP A 176 6.30 -11.47 22.25
C ASP A 176 5.72 -12.01 23.56
N ILE A 177 4.62 -11.43 24.04
CA ILE A 177 4.00 -11.77 25.31
C ILE A 177 2.50 -11.97 25.13
N GLU A 178 2.02 -13.20 25.34
CA GLU A 178 0.60 -13.47 25.48
C GLU A 178 0.10 -12.94 26.83
N PHE A 179 -1.06 -12.29 26.79
CA PHE A 179 -1.74 -11.82 27.99
C PHE A 179 -3.24 -12.15 27.95
N VAL A 180 -3.80 -12.27 29.14
CA VAL A 180 -5.24 -12.40 29.34
C VAL A 180 -5.70 -11.42 30.42
N VAL A 181 -6.88 -10.87 30.24
CA VAL A 181 -7.50 -9.95 31.19
C VAL A 181 -8.71 -10.61 31.82
N LYS A 182 -8.73 -10.69 33.14
CA LYS A 182 -9.89 -11.17 33.90
C LYS A 182 -10.13 -10.28 35.10
N ASN A 183 -11.36 -9.79 35.26
CA ASN A 183 -11.75 -8.90 36.36
C ASN A 183 -10.79 -7.71 36.51
N LYS A 184 -10.45 -7.06 35.38
CA LYS A 184 -9.51 -5.92 35.29
C LYS A 184 -8.07 -6.21 35.73
N LYS A 185 -7.73 -7.47 35.99
CA LYS A 185 -6.35 -7.92 36.23
C LYS A 185 -5.76 -8.47 34.94
N ILE A 186 -4.55 -8.03 34.63
CA ILE A 186 -3.76 -8.50 33.49
C ILE A 186 -2.88 -9.64 33.98
N TYR A 187 -2.91 -10.76 33.27
CA TYR A 187 -2.05 -11.92 33.51
C TYR A 187 -1.22 -12.15 32.26
N LEU A 188 0.09 -12.21 32.41
CA LEU A 188 1.01 -12.60 31.34
C LEU A 188 1.14 -14.12 31.39
N VAL A 189 0.83 -14.79 30.28
CA VAL A 189 0.65 -16.25 30.27
C VAL A 189 1.69 -16.98 29.44
N GLN A 190 2.36 -16.29 28.53
CA GLN A 190 3.47 -16.82 27.75
C GLN A 190 4.41 -15.69 27.33
N ARG A 191 5.68 -16.00 27.14
CA ARG A 191 6.70 -15.10 26.62
C ARG A 191 7.55 -15.86 25.61
N ARG A 192 7.88 -15.21 24.50
CA ARG A 192 8.92 -15.61 23.55
C ARG A 192 9.84 -14.41 23.26
N ASP A 193 11.09 -14.70 22.90
CA ASP A 193 12.02 -13.65 22.47
C ASP A 193 11.70 -13.23 21.03
N ILE A 194 11.88 -11.93 20.73
CA ILE A 194 11.81 -11.44 19.35
C ILE A 194 13.24 -11.35 18.83
N THR A 195 13.63 -12.27 17.94
CA THR A 195 14.99 -12.36 17.41
C THR A 195 15.20 -11.59 16.10
N ASP A 196 14.13 -11.41 15.31
CA ASP A 196 14.18 -10.78 13.98
C ASP A 196 13.73 -9.31 14.04
N LEU A 197 14.53 -8.48 14.68
CA LEU A 197 14.35 -7.03 14.65
C LEU A 197 15.31 -6.42 13.63
N GLU A 198 14.81 -6.12 12.42
CA GLU A 198 15.54 -5.27 11.50
C GLU A 198 15.28 -3.80 11.88
N GLU A 199 16.35 -3.06 12.21
CA GLU A 199 16.23 -1.61 12.29
C GLU A 199 15.88 -1.07 10.89
N PRO A 200 14.90 -0.15 10.79
CA PRO A 200 14.56 0.46 9.53
C PRO A 200 15.80 1.18 8.98
N GLU A 201 16.19 0.85 7.75
CA GLU A 201 17.34 1.47 7.08
C GLU A 201 17.27 3.01 7.20
N ASP A 202 18.33 3.66 7.68
CA ASP A 202 18.41 5.12 7.67
C ASP A 202 18.62 5.59 6.23
N VAL A 203 17.51 5.79 5.52
CA VAL A 203 17.57 6.20 4.12
C VAL A 203 18.07 7.63 4.02
N LYS A 204 19.13 7.80 3.24
CA LYS A 204 19.58 9.12 2.78
C LYS A 204 18.65 9.59 1.68
N ILE A 205 17.93 10.67 1.96
CA ILE A 205 17.13 11.36 0.93
C ILE A 205 18.11 12.24 0.13
N PRO A 206 18.24 12.04 -1.19
CA PRO A 206 19.09 12.88 -2.02
C PRO A 206 18.54 14.31 -2.09
N LYS A 207 19.37 15.25 -2.55
CA LYS A 207 18.93 16.63 -2.75
C LYS A 207 17.99 16.69 -3.94
N TYR A 208 16.72 16.98 -3.69
CA TYR A 208 15.71 17.26 -4.72
C TYR A 208 15.58 18.77 -4.95
N ASP A 209 15.19 19.15 -6.16
CA ASP A 209 14.72 20.50 -6.42
C ASP A 209 13.37 20.74 -5.73
N LYS A 210 13.07 21.99 -5.36
CA LYS A 210 11.84 22.33 -4.64
C LYS A 210 10.57 21.86 -5.35
N GLU A 211 10.57 21.87 -6.68
CA GLU A 211 9.42 21.49 -7.53
C GLU A 211 9.17 19.98 -7.55
N GLN A 212 10.16 19.16 -7.19
CA GLN A 212 10.00 17.72 -7.09
C GLN A 212 9.45 17.29 -5.74
N TYR A 213 9.52 18.16 -4.73
CA TYR A 213 9.01 17.85 -3.40
C TYR A 213 7.49 18.01 -3.38
N ILE A 214 6.80 16.92 -3.06
CA ILE A 214 5.33 16.93 -2.93
C ILE A 214 4.95 17.27 -1.50
N GLY A 215 5.40 16.47 -0.53
CA GLY A 215 5.01 16.66 0.86
C GLY A 215 5.53 15.56 1.79
N PHE A 216 5.16 15.66 3.06
CA PHE A 216 5.38 14.59 4.03
C PHE A 216 4.15 14.32 4.87
N THR A 217 4.09 13.11 5.42
CA THR A 217 3.09 12.72 6.42
C THR A 217 3.70 11.88 7.54
N ASP A 218 3.15 12.04 8.74
CA ASP A 218 3.44 11.20 9.91
C ASP A 218 2.53 9.95 9.94
N VAL A 219 1.45 9.90 9.14
CA VAL A 219 0.57 8.74 9.00
C VAL A 219 1.11 7.83 7.89
N MET A 220 1.92 6.85 8.26
CA MET A 220 2.65 6.08 7.27
C MET A 220 3.00 4.66 7.73
N ARG A 221 3.26 3.78 6.76
CA ARG A 221 3.82 2.44 6.95
C ARG A 221 4.85 2.16 5.86
N GLY A 222 6.05 1.76 6.21
CA GLY A 222 7.07 1.36 5.26
C GLY A 222 8.46 1.56 5.84
N LYS A 223 9.41 0.83 5.26
CA LYS A 223 10.83 1.00 5.54
C LYS A 223 11.55 1.32 4.25
N GLY A 224 12.71 1.95 4.34
CA GLY A 224 13.52 2.18 3.16
C GLY A 224 12.90 3.22 2.22
N LYS A 225 12.99 2.91 0.93
CA LYS A 225 12.53 3.75 -0.19
C LYS A 225 11.66 2.91 -1.11
N VAL A 226 10.55 3.48 -1.56
CA VAL A 226 9.73 2.91 -2.63
C VAL A 226 9.70 3.86 -3.81
N THR A 227 10.11 3.40 -4.99
CA THR A 227 10.06 4.18 -6.23
C THR A 227 9.38 3.39 -7.32
N LEU A 228 8.20 3.85 -7.73
CA LEU A 228 7.34 3.11 -8.64
C LEU A 228 6.47 4.09 -9.46
N PRO A 229 5.95 3.65 -10.61
CA PRO A 229 4.96 4.42 -11.36
C PRO A 229 3.67 4.58 -10.53
N VAL A 230 2.95 5.67 -10.77
CA VAL A 230 1.67 5.96 -10.13
C VAL A 230 0.51 5.42 -10.96
N VAL A 231 -0.48 4.88 -10.27
CA VAL A 231 -1.86 4.76 -10.78
C VAL A 231 -2.71 5.71 -9.94
N ALA A 232 -3.13 6.80 -10.55
CA ALA A 232 -3.98 7.81 -9.92
C ALA A 232 -5.44 7.50 -10.23
N ILE A 233 -6.23 7.32 -9.18
CA ILE A 233 -7.68 7.17 -9.29
C ILE A 233 -8.34 8.55 -9.14
N GLU A 234 -9.34 8.79 -9.98
CA GLU A 234 -10.14 10.02 -9.99
C GLU A 234 -10.79 10.31 -8.61
N ASP A 235 -10.99 11.59 -8.31
CA ASP A 235 -11.77 12.02 -7.15
C ASP A 235 -13.21 11.47 -7.20
N MET A 236 -13.63 10.83 -6.11
CA MET A 236 -14.98 10.30 -5.95
C MET A 236 -16.04 11.39 -5.90
N HIS A 237 -15.69 12.64 -5.59
CA HIS A 237 -16.63 13.76 -5.68
C HIS A 237 -17.11 13.94 -7.13
N ASN A 238 -16.17 14.01 -8.09
CA ASN A 238 -16.49 14.17 -9.52
C ASN A 238 -17.27 12.98 -10.06
N LEU A 239 -16.89 11.76 -9.68
CA LEU A 239 -17.64 10.57 -10.03
C LEU A 239 -19.06 10.61 -9.43
N GLY A 240 -19.18 10.99 -8.16
CA GLY A 240 -20.46 11.12 -7.45
C GLY A 240 -21.39 12.13 -8.12
N GLU A 241 -20.89 13.30 -8.53
CA GLU A 241 -21.66 14.31 -9.28
C GLU A 241 -22.16 13.76 -10.62
N ARG A 242 -21.27 13.12 -11.41
CA ARG A 242 -21.67 12.49 -12.69
C ARG A 242 -22.71 11.41 -12.49
N VAL A 243 -22.51 10.52 -11.53
CA VAL A 243 -23.45 9.43 -11.22
C VAL A 243 -24.80 10.01 -10.76
N THR A 244 -24.80 11.06 -9.93
CA THR A 244 -26.01 11.77 -9.49
C THR A 244 -26.77 12.34 -10.67
N LEU A 245 -26.10 13.09 -11.54
CA LEU A 245 -26.71 13.69 -12.74
C LEU A 245 -27.25 12.61 -13.69
N LEU A 246 -26.47 11.55 -13.95
CA LEU A 246 -26.90 10.43 -14.80
C LEU A 246 -28.09 9.69 -14.20
N SER A 247 -28.18 9.57 -12.86
CA SER A 247 -29.28 8.89 -12.20
C SER A 247 -30.62 9.61 -12.37
N MET A 248 -30.62 10.94 -12.54
CA MET A 248 -31.81 11.73 -12.85
C MET A 248 -32.35 11.44 -14.26
N VAL A 249 -31.48 11.00 -15.18
CA VAL A 249 -31.84 10.66 -16.57
C VAL A 249 -32.15 9.17 -16.71
N SER A 250 -31.31 8.31 -16.15
CA SER A 250 -31.46 6.86 -16.21
C SER A 250 -30.57 6.16 -15.19
N ARG A 251 -31.21 5.32 -14.36
CA ARG A 251 -30.50 4.47 -13.38
C ARG A 251 -29.45 3.55 -14.02
N SER A 252 -29.74 2.97 -15.19
CA SER A 252 -28.78 2.08 -15.86
C SER A 252 -27.55 2.82 -16.37
N ARG A 253 -27.67 4.10 -16.72
CA ARG A 253 -26.50 4.93 -17.08
C ARG A 253 -25.62 5.23 -15.87
N ALA A 254 -26.22 5.53 -14.72
CA ALA A 254 -25.48 5.70 -13.47
C ALA A 254 -24.76 4.40 -13.04
N GLU A 255 -25.41 3.24 -13.18
CA GLU A 255 -24.80 1.93 -12.91
C GLU A 255 -23.65 1.62 -13.89
N ASN A 256 -23.81 1.93 -15.18
CA ASN A 256 -22.76 1.76 -16.18
C ASN A 256 -21.56 2.68 -15.94
N GLU A 257 -21.77 3.92 -15.49
CA GLU A 257 -20.67 4.84 -15.17
C GLU A 257 -19.78 4.30 -14.04
N ILE A 258 -20.40 3.75 -13.00
CA ILE A 258 -19.68 3.09 -11.90
C ILE A 258 -18.91 1.88 -12.41
N LYS A 259 -19.54 1.05 -13.24
CA LYS A 259 -18.90 -0.13 -13.82
C LYS A 259 -17.69 0.24 -14.70
N ASN A 260 -17.85 1.22 -15.57
CA ASN A 260 -16.77 1.73 -16.42
C ASN A 260 -15.59 2.24 -15.58
N HIS A 261 -15.87 2.91 -14.46
CA HIS A 261 -14.84 3.35 -13.53
C HIS A 261 -14.05 2.16 -12.95
N TYR A 262 -14.73 1.08 -12.53
CA TYR A 262 -14.05 -0.13 -12.04
C TYR A 262 -13.27 -0.86 -13.12
N ASP A 263 -13.84 -0.99 -14.32
CA ASP A 263 -13.18 -1.62 -15.46
C ASP A 263 -11.89 -0.88 -15.80
N ASN A 264 -11.90 0.46 -15.77
CA ASN A 264 -10.71 1.29 -15.95
C ASN A 264 -9.66 1.06 -14.84
N ILE A 265 -10.07 0.96 -13.57
CA ILE A 265 -9.13 0.64 -12.47
C ILE A 265 -8.47 -0.73 -12.70
N MET A 266 -9.26 -1.74 -13.08
CA MET A 266 -8.75 -3.11 -13.32
C MET A 266 -7.80 -3.15 -14.52
N GLU A 267 -8.11 -2.42 -15.59
CA GLU A 267 -7.24 -2.29 -16.77
C GLU A 267 -5.90 -1.63 -16.39
N LEU A 268 -5.93 -0.55 -15.60
CA LEU A 268 -4.72 0.08 -15.08
C LEU A 268 -3.92 -0.85 -14.17
N ASN A 269 -4.60 -1.61 -13.30
CA ASN A 269 -3.93 -2.59 -12.44
C ASN A 269 -3.21 -3.69 -13.25
N GLU A 270 -3.79 -4.14 -14.37
CA GLU A 270 -3.15 -5.11 -15.26
C GLU A 270 -2.01 -4.48 -16.05
N LYS A 271 -2.19 -3.25 -16.54
CA LYS A 271 -1.14 -2.49 -17.24
C LYS A 271 0.11 -2.30 -16.39
N TYR A 272 -0.04 -2.09 -15.09
CA TYR A 272 1.05 -1.94 -14.13
C TYR A 272 1.26 -3.18 -13.24
N LYS A 273 1.06 -4.39 -13.78
CA LYS A 273 1.15 -5.64 -13.00
C LYS A 273 2.48 -5.89 -12.26
N ASP A 274 3.57 -5.28 -12.73
CA ASP A 274 4.89 -5.39 -12.09
C ASP A 274 4.98 -4.61 -10.77
N GLY A 275 4.02 -3.71 -10.52
CA GLY A 275 3.90 -2.94 -9.29
C GLY A 275 3.80 -1.43 -9.53
N TYR A 276 2.99 -0.77 -8.70
CA TYR A 276 2.75 0.67 -8.75
C TYR A 276 2.43 1.24 -7.36
N ILE A 277 2.47 2.58 -7.29
CA ILE A 277 1.94 3.37 -6.19
C ILE A 277 0.51 3.74 -6.54
N LEU A 278 -0.44 3.28 -5.74
CA LEU A 278 -1.84 3.66 -5.87
C LEU A 278 -2.04 5.03 -5.21
N LEU A 279 -2.44 6.05 -5.97
CA LEU A 279 -2.82 7.36 -5.46
C LEU A 279 -4.35 7.49 -5.49
N THR A 280 -4.98 7.64 -4.33
CA THR A 280 -6.45 7.57 -4.21
C THR A 280 -7.00 8.43 -3.06
N PRO A 281 -8.19 9.04 -3.17
CA PRO A 281 -8.84 9.76 -2.07
C PRO A 281 -9.45 8.86 -0.97
N HIS A 282 -9.20 7.54 -1.01
CA HIS A 282 -9.90 6.50 -0.26
C HIS A 282 -11.38 6.39 -0.60
N PHE A 283 -11.84 5.19 -0.94
CA PHE A 283 -13.27 4.92 -1.08
C PHE A 283 -13.63 3.47 -0.80
N ASP A 284 -14.86 3.29 -0.35
CA ASP A 284 -15.46 2.00 -0.08
C ASP A 284 -16.94 2.02 -0.51
N LYS A 285 -17.64 0.92 -0.23
CA LYS A 285 -19.08 0.83 -0.45
C LYS A 285 -19.89 1.89 0.32
N THR A 286 -19.36 2.44 1.40
CA THR A 286 -20.01 3.47 2.22
C THR A 286 -20.04 4.81 1.48
N VAL A 287 -18.96 5.14 0.77
CA VAL A 287 -18.91 6.34 -0.10
C VAL A 287 -19.99 6.27 -1.19
N ILE A 288 -20.12 5.14 -1.87
CA ILE A 288 -21.14 4.99 -2.94
C ILE A 288 -22.56 5.06 -2.37
N LYS A 289 -22.78 4.48 -1.18
CA LYS A 289 -24.07 4.57 -0.47
C LYS A 289 -24.41 6.01 -0.06
N SER A 290 -23.40 6.83 0.27
CA SER A 290 -23.60 8.21 0.71
C SER A 290 -24.23 9.10 -0.36
N TRP A 291 -24.12 8.73 -1.64
CA TRP A 291 -24.76 9.46 -2.74
C TRP A 291 -26.29 9.34 -2.74
N GLY A 292 -26.88 8.40 -1.98
CA GLY A 292 -28.32 8.26 -1.84
C GLY A 292 -29.06 7.71 -3.07
N ILE A 293 -28.34 7.30 -4.11
CA ILE A 293 -28.89 6.82 -5.39
C ILE A 293 -29.27 5.33 -5.33
N PHE A 294 -28.54 4.53 -4.55
CA PHE A 294 -28.72 3.08 -4.44
C PHE A 294 -29.30 2.69 -3.08
N SER A 295 -30.37 1.87 -3.07
CA SER A 295 -30.89 1.28 -1.83
C SER A 295 -29.84 0.37 -1.19
N SER A 296 -29.88 0.23 0.13
CA SER A 296 -28.91 -0.48 1.00
C SER A 296 -28.47 -1.89 0.57
N SER A 297 -29.21 -2.53 -0.35
CA SER A 297 -29.01 -3.89 -0.87
C SER A 297 -28.57 -4.01 -2.35
N LYS A 298 -28.31 -2.91 -3.07
CA LYS A 298 -28.02 -2.92 -4.52
C LYS A 298 -26.84 -2.03 -4.96
N VAL A 299 -25.72 -2.05 -4.23
CA VAL A 299 -24.46 -1.53 -4.79
C VAL A 299 -23.90 -2.60 -5.74
N PRO A 300 -23.62 -2.29 -7.02
CA PRO A 300 -23.01 -3.25 -7.94
C PRO A 300 -21.66 -3.77 -7.39
N ASP A 301 -21.51 -5.09 -7.34
CA ASP A 301 -20.26 -5.86 -7.21
C ASP A 301 -19.39 -5.72 -5.93
N ASP A 302 -19.85 -5.04 -4.87
CA ASP A 302 -19.13 -4.87 -3.57
C ASP A 302 -17.60 -4.70 -3.74
N PRO A 303 -17.14 -3.70 -4.50
CA PRO A 303 -15.76 -3.62 -4.92
C PRO A 303 -14.97 -2.90 -3.84
N THR A 304 -14.12 -3.64 -3.13
CA THR A 304 -13.08 -3.03 -2.33
C THR A 304 -11.93 -2.63 -3.24
N LEU A 305 -11.31 -1.47 -3.00
CA LEU A 305 -10.11 -1.03 -3.71
C LEU A 305 -9.08 -2.15 -3.80
N ASP A 306 -8.93 -2.95 -2.74
CA ASP A 306 -7.99 -4.07 -2.69
C ASP A 306 -8.28 -5.23 -3.64
N ARG A 307 -9.56 -5.47 -3.97
CA ARG A 307 -9.94 -6.44 -5.01
C ARG A 307 -9.63 -5.92 -6.40
N LEU A 308 -9.83 -4.61 -6.63
CA LEU A 308 -9.57 -3.97 -7.93
C LEU A 308 -8.08 -3.74 -8.19
N THR A 309 -7.26 -3.63 -7.14
CA THR A 309 -5.85 -3.23 -7.21
C THR A 309 -4.88 -4.24 -6.56
N PRO A 310 -4.90 -5.53 -6.92
CA PRO A 310 -4.04 -6.54 -6.29
C PRO A 310 -2.54 -6.33 -6.53
N ASN A 311 -2.14 -5.65 -7.61
CA ASN A 311 -0.73 -5.51 -7.99
C ASN A 311 -0.03 -4.31 -7.35
N LYS A 312 -0.75 -3.45 -6.62
CA LYS A 312 -0.16 -2.28 -5.94
C LYS A 312 0.90 -2.71 -4.92
N LYS A 313 1.97 -1.93 -4.83
CA LYS A 313 3.08 -2.16 -3.87
C LYS A 313 3.22 -1.02 -2.86
N ALA A 314 2.62 0.14 -3.18
CA ALA A 314 2.42 1.22 -2.23
C ALA A 314 1.05 1.87 -2.42
N VAL A 315 0.60 2.57 -1.38
CA VAL A 315 -0.61 3.38 -1.39
C VAL A 315 -0.28 4.77 -0.85
N ILE A 316 -0.79 5.78 -1.53
CA ILE A 316 -0.88 7.14 -1.04
C ILE A 316 -2.37 7.51 -0.99
N THR A 317 -2.87 7.81 0.19
CA THR A 317 -4.21 8.40 0.32
C THR A 317 -4.13 9.91 0.32
N THR A 318 -4.91 10.57 -0.54
CA THR A 318 -4.96 12.05 -0.63
C THR A 318 -5.98 12.66 0.32
N ARG A 319 -7.00 11.90 0.70
CA ARG A 319 -8.05 12.24 1.66
C ARG A 319 -8.33 11.04 2.57
N PHE A 320 -8.87 11.31 3.76
CA PHE A 320 -9.22 10.29 4.77
C PHE A 320 -8.06 9.33 5.11
N GLY A 321 -6.82 9.81 5.00
CA GLY A 321 -5.61 9.07 5.33
C GLY A 321 -5.37 8.94 6.83
N SER A 322 -6.41 8.62 7.58
CA SER A 322 -6.35 8.38 9.01
C SER A 322 -5.63 7.06 9.29
N ILE A 323 -4.99 7.04 10.46
CA ILE A 323 -4.34 5.87 11.06
C ILE A 323 -5.29 4.66 11.16
N CYS A 324 -6.60 4.90 11.27
CA CYS A 324 -7.64 3.87 11.41
C CYS A 324 -8.33 3.49 10.09
N SER A 325 -7.86 3.96 8.93
CA SER A 325 -8.52 3.69 7.65
C SER A 325 -8.41 2.21 7.23
N HIS A 326 -9.48 1.63 6.65
CA HIS A 326 -9.50 0.29 6.05
C HIS A 326 -8.24 0.00 5.22
N ILE A 327 -7.84 0.95 4.37
CA ILE A 327 -6.71 0.79 3.47
C ILE A 327 -5.35 0.72 4.19
N MET A 328 -5.18 1.40 5.34
CA MET A 328 -3.98 1.27 6.17
C MET A 328 -3.92 -0.11 6.81
N THR A 329 -5.07 -0.60 7.28
CA THR A 329 -5.20 -1.97 7.82
C THR A 329 -4.79 -3.00 6.78
N VAL A 330 -5.32 -2.92 5.56
CA VAL A 330 -4.94 -3.85 4.48
C VAL A 330 -3.47 -3.68 4.08
N ALA A 331 -2.95 -2.46 4.06
CA ALA A 331 -1.54 -2.23 3.78
C ALA A 331 -0.62 -2.90 4.82
N ARG A 332 -1.04 -2.94 6.09
CA ARG A 332 -0.36 -3.68 7.16
C ARG A 332 -0.38 -5.17 6.92
N GLU A 333 -1.56 -5.76 6.75
CA GLU A 333 -1.73 -7.20 6.56
C GLU A 333 -0.94 -7.73 5.36
N ARG A 334 -0.86 -6.94 4.29
CA ARG A 334 -0.22 -7.35 3.03
C ARG A 334 1.22 -6.88 2.86
N GLY A 335 1.80 -6.22 3.85
CA GLY A 335 3.17 -5.72 3.76
C GLY A 335 3.37 -4.54 2.79
N ILE A 336 2.29 -3.88 2.36
CA ILE A 336 2.31 -2.79 1.37
C ILE A 336 2.76 -1.48 2.04
N ALA A 337 3.56 -0.68 1.33
CA ALA A 337 3.96 0.64 1.81
C ALA A 337 2.77 1.62 1.77
N TYR A 338 2.64 2.49 2.76
CA TYR A 338 1.52 3.41 2.91
C TYR A 338 1.98 4.80 3.34
N ALA A 339 1.39 5.83 2.75
CA ALA A 339 1.51 7.21 3.21
C ALA A 339 0.14 7.89 3.12
N GLY A 340 -0.46 8.19 4.27
CA GLY A 340 -1.76 8.82 4.35
C GLY A 340 -1.66 10.32 4.56
N PHE A 341 -2.25 11.10 3.65
CA PHE A 341 -2.33 12.54 3.79
C PHE A 341 -3.73 12.88 4.30
N GLU A 342 -3.78 13.54 5.46
CA GLU A 342 -5.02 13.95 6.12
C GLU A 342 -5.04 15.48 6.21
N GLY A 343 -6.14 16.10 5.77
CA GLY A 343 -6.43 17.50 6.07
C GLY A 343 -5.43 18.54 5.54
N TYR A 344 -4.70 18.29 4.45
CA TYR A 344 -4.04 19.40 3.76
C TYR A 344 -5.12 20.38 3.29
N LYS A 345 -4.98 21.64 3.68
CA LYS A 345 -5.99 22.71 3.47
C LYS A 345 -6.27 23.03 2.01
N ASP A 346 -5.51 22.45 1.09
CA ASP A 346 -5.66 22.60 -0.34
C ASP A 346 -5.63 21.18 -0.93
N ASP A 347 -6.68 20.76 -1.64
CA ASP A 347 -6.77 19.49 -2.38
C ASP A 347 -5.73 19.37 -3.52
N THR A 348 -4.76 20.30 -3.53
CA THR A 348 -3.81 20.57 -4.59
C THR A 348 -2.46 19.93 -4.38
N LEU A 349 -2.23 19.25 -3.24
CA LEU A 349 -0.90 18.70 -2.92
C LEU A 349 -0.39 17.74 -4.01
N PHE A 350 -1.31 16.98 -4.61
CA PHE A 350 -1.03 16.07 -5.71
C PHE A 350 -1.53 16.60 -7.07
N GLU A 351 -1.91 17.88 -7.17
CA GLU A 351 -2.23 18.50 -8.46
C GLU A 351 -0.98 18.44 -9.35
N GLY A 352 -1.15 17.87 -10.54
CA GLY A 352 -0.05 17.63 -11.48
C GLY A 352 0.64 16.27 -11.35
N VAL A 353 0.20 15.39 -10.44
CA VAL A 353 0.58 13.96 -10.45
C VAL A 353 -0.45 13.16 -11.23
N HIS A 354 0.02 12.44 -12.25
CA HIS A 354 -0.84 11.68 -13.15
C HIS A 354 -0.43 10.20 -13.20
N THR A 355 -1.36 9.34 -13.60
CA THR A 355 -1.05 7.92 -13.89
C THR A 355 0.13 7.81 -14.86
N GLY A 356 1.15 7.06 -14.46
CA GLY A 356 2.41 6.87 -15.20
C GLY A 356 3.56 7.75 -14.73
N ASP A 357 3.32 8.80 -13.93
CA ASP A 357 4.39 9.53 -13.24
C ASP A 357 5.13 8.60 -12.28
N ILE A 358 6.42 8.88 -12.02
CA ILE A 358 7.20 8.11 -11.05
C ILE A 358 7.30 8.92 -9.77
N LEU A 359 6.88 8.32 -8.65
CA LEU A 359 7.10 8.90 -7.33
C LEU A 359 8.09 8.06 -6.52
N SER A 360 8.81 8.74 -5.64
CA SER A 360 9.59 8.14 -4.57
C SER A 360 8.99 8.48 -3.22
N ILE A 361 8.74 7.45 -2.40
CA ILE A 361 8.36 7.56 -1.00
C ILE A 361 9.58 7.15 -0.16
N TYR A 362 10.07 8.07 0.66
CA TYR A 362 11.17 7.83 1.60
C TYR A 362 10.62 7.73 3.01
N PHE A 363 10.86 6.60 3.66
CA PHE A 363 10.48 6.38 5.05
C PHE A 363 11.67 6.71 5.95
N LYS A 364 11.58 7.83 6.67
CA LYS A 364 12.68 8.30 7.53
C LYS A 364 12.12 8.95 8.79
N LYS A 365 12.60 8.53 9.96
CA LYS A 365 12.24 9.12 11.28
C LYS A 365 10.72 9.27 11.46
N ARG A 366 9.98 8.18 11.24
CA ARG A 366 8.52 8.13 11.36
C ARG A 366 7.73 9.03 10.38
N ARG A 367 8.37 9.45 9.29
CA ARG A 367 7.73 10.22 8.21
C ARG A 367 7.88 9.54 6.87
N ALA A 368 6.84 9.62 6.07
CA ALA A 368 6.90 9.35 4.64
C ALA A 368 7.08 10.69 3.91
N TYR A 369 8.21 10.87 3.24
CA TYR A 369 8.46 12.01 2.35
C TYR A 369 8.22 11.58 0.92
N VAL A 370 7.40 12.32 0.19
CA VAL A 370 7.01 12.00 -1.18
C VAL A 370 7.64 13.00 -2.14
N TYR A 371 8.27 12.48 -3.19
CA TYR A 371 8.89 13.26 -4.25
C TYR A 371 8.41 12.76 -5.62
N LYS A 372 8.18 13.70 -6.54
CA LYS A 372 8.06 13.41 -7.96
C LYS A 372 9.43 13.24 -8.57
N GLU A 373 9.71 12.04 -9.07
CA GLU A 373 10.94 11.82 -9.82
C GLU A 373 10.85 12.59 -11.12
N LYS A 374 11.93 13.30 -11.46
CA LYS A 374 12.17 13.70 -12.84
C LYS A 374 12.34 12.40 -13.60
N ILE A 375 11.28 11.97 -14.29
CA ILE A 375 11.37 10.86 -15.22
C ILE A 375 12.58 11.20 -16.11
N PRO A 376 13.62 10.36 -16.24
CA PRO A 376 14.45 10.46 -17.42
C PRO A 376 13.49 10.15 -18.56
N VAL A 377 13.00 11.18 -19.26
CA VAL A 377 11.86 11.04 -20.16
C VAL A 377 12.21 9.96 -21.15
N ARG A 378 11.57 8.81 -20.96
CA ARG A 378 11.80 7.66 -21.81
C ARG A 378 11.30 8.07 -23.17
N SER A 379 12.20 8.10 -24.14
CA SER A 379 11.84 8.48 -25.51
C SER A 379 10.68 7.63 -26.02
N ILE A 380 9.95 8.09 -27.05
CA ILE A 380 8.88 7.32 -27.71
C ILE A 380 9.32 5.86 -28.04
N LYS A 381 10.62 5.63 -28.24
CA LYS A 381 11.24 4.33 -28.53
C LYS A 381 11.50 3.44 -27.31
N GLU A 382 11.55 4.01 -26.11
CA GLU A 382 11.68 3.29 -24.83
C GLU A 382 10.32 2.97 -24.24
N THR A 383 9.33 3.84 -24.43
CA THR A 383 7.93 3.57 -24.13
C THR A 383 7.32 2.59 -25.12
N HIS A 384 7.75 2.60 -26.39
CA HIS A 384 7.22 1.72 -27.43
C HIS A 384 8.32 1.19 -28.40
N PRO A 385 9.05 0.13 -28.02
CA PRO A 385 10.27 -0.32 -28.71
C PRO A 385 10.08 -0.85 -30.14
N LYS A 386 8.84 -1.09 -30.58
CA LYS A 386 8.49 -1.54 -31.94
C LYS A 386 8.10 -0.39 -32.90
N ILE A 387 8.09 0.86 -32.43
CA ILE A 387 7.64 2.01 -33.24
C ILE A 387 8.73 2.48 -34.22
N SER A 388 8.35 2.61 -35.49
CA SER A 388 9.17 3.25 -36.51
C SER A 388 8.62 4.64 -36.85
N ILE A 389 9.24 5.69 -36.28
CA ILE A 389 8.89 7.08 -36.64
C ILE A 389 9.60 7.43 -37.94
N LYS A 390 8.84 7.86 -38.96
CA LYS A 390 9.42 8.47 -40.18
C LYS A 390 9.37 9.98 -40.04
N ILE A 391 10.49 10.64 -40.35
CA ILE A 391 10.61 12.10 -40.32
C ILE A 391 10.71 12.58 -41.77
N LYS A 392 9.85 13.53 -42.15
CA LYS A 392 9.87 14.20 -43.44
C LYS A 392 10.05 15.70 -43.23
N LYS A 393 11.09 16.29 -43.84
CA LYS A 393 11.28 17.75 -43.86
C LYS A 393 10.43 18.34 -44.99
N ARG A 394 9.62 19.35 -44.69
CA ARG A 394 8.83 20.13 -45.65
C ARG A 394 9.26 21.60 -45.63
N LYS A 395 8.82 22.40 -46.61
CA LYS A 395 9.13 23.83 -46.66
C LYS A 395 8.59 24.59 -45.44
N THR A 396 7.43 24.16 -44.92
CA THR A 396 6.71 24.79 -43.81
C THR A 396 7.06 24.21 -42.43
N GLY A 397 7.78 23.10 -42.34
CA GLY A 397 8.02 22.46 -41.04
C GLY A 397 8.56 21.03 -41.10
N ILE A 398 8.61 20.37 -39.93
CA ILE A 398 8.88 18.93 -39.84
C ILE A 398 7.55 18.18 -39.72
N VAL A 399 7.42 17.07 -40.45
CA VAL A 399 6.32 16.14 -40.29
C VAL A 399 6.81 14.80 -39.73
N PHE A 400 6.16 14.33 -38.68
CA PHE A 400 6.36 13.02 -38.07
C PHE A 400 5.20 12.11 -38.49
N GLU A 401 5.52 11.01 -39.16
CA GLU A 401 4.57 9.96 -39.51
C GLU A 401 4.72 8.83 -38.49
N THR A 402 3.65 8.59 -37.73
CA THR A 402 3.55 7.51 -36.74
C THR A 402 2.46 6.52 -37.18
N PRO A 403 2.59 5.20 -36.91
CA PRO A 403 1.51 4.24 -37.21
C PRO A 403 0.19 4.57 -36.50
N ASP A 404 -0.94 4.03 -36.98
CA ASP A 404 -2.25 4.10 -36.32
C ASP A 404 -2.15 3.33 -35.02
N TYR A 405 -2.63 3.97 -33.98
CA TYR A 405 -2.85 3.30 -32.73
C TYR A 405 -4.23 3.69 -32.25
N LYS A 406 -5.17 2.73 -32.29
CA LYS A 406 -6.34 2.73 -31.39
C LYS A 406 -5.92 2.71 -29.90
N TYR A 407 -4.64 2.49 -29.60
CA TYR A 407 -4.02 2.45 -28.27
C TYR A 407 -3.56 3.82 -27.74
N LEU A 408 -3.58 4.86 -28.57
CA LEU A 408 -3.19 6.21 -28.19
C LEU A 408 -4.41 7.12 -28.26
N ASP A 409 -5.33 6.95 -27.32
CA ASP A 409 -6.47 7.85 -27.11
C ASP A 409 -6.05 9.29 -26.69
N SER A 410 -4.78 9.68 -26.84
CA SER A 410 -4.37 11.06 -26.58
C SER A 410 -3.03 11.43 -27.20
N HIS A 411 -2.90 12.71 -27.52
CA HIS A 411 -1.71 13.41 -28.03
C HIS A 411 -0.47 13.33 -27.10
N LYS A 412 -0.61 12.71 -25.92
CA LYS A 412 0.30 12.84 -24.77
C LYS A 412 1.73 12.35 -25.02
N PRO A 413 2.01 11.17 -25.62
CA PRO A 413 3.39 10.68 -25.68
C PRO A 413 4.31 11.49 -26.58
N VAL A 414 3.83 11.95 -27.73
CA VAL A 414 4.61 12.79 -28.66
C VAL A 414 4.83 14.18 -28.06
N VAL A 415 3.81 14.72 -27.38
CA VAL A 415 3.88 15.99 -26.66
C VAL A 415 4.88 15.93 -25.49
N ILE A 416 4.89 14.84 -24.71
CA ILE A 416 5.82 14.63 -23.59
C ILE A 416 7.28 14.54 -24.09
N ASP A 417 7.52 13.76 -25.15
CA ASP A 417 8.87 13.61 -25.76
C ASP A 417 9.40 14.95 -26.29
N PHE A 418 8.51 15.74 -26.92
CA PHE A 418 8.87 17.05 -27.44
C PHE A 418 9.14 18.09 -26.33
N GLU A 419 8.33 18.12 -25.26
CA GLU A 419 8.58 18.96 -24.08
C GLU A 419 9.95 18.68 -23.47
N TYR A 420 10.27 17.39 -23.32
CA TYR A 420 11.56 16.98 -22.77
C TYR A 420 12.71 17.43 -23.65
N PHE A 421 12.58 17.24 -24.96
CA PHE A 421 13.60 17.69 -25.91
C PHE A 421 13.86 19.20 -25.75
N LEU A 422 12.80 20.02 -25.70
CA LEU A 422 12.92 21.46 -25.54
C LEU A 422 13.67 21.83 -24.25
N ASN A 423 13.24 21.28 -23.11
CA ASN A 423 13.84 21.58 -21.80
C ASN A 423 15.27 21.06 -21.60
N ASN A 424 15.74 20.14 -22.45
CA ASN A 424 17.08 19.53 -22.31
C ASN A 424 18.06 19.88 -23.45
N ASN A 425 17.60 20.57 -24.49
CA ASN A 425 18.43 20.89 -25.66
C ASN A 425 18.39 22.38 -26.04
N THR A 426 17.64 23.18 -25.26
CA THR A 426 17.60 24.64 -25.35
C THR A 426 17.95 25.24 -23.99
N ASP A 427 18.34 26.52 -23.98
CA ASP A 427 18.74 27.23 -22.76
C ASP A 427 17.55 27.84 -22.00
N ASP A 428 16.33 27.62 -22.48
CA ASP A 428 15.09 28.17 -21.92
C ASP A 428 14.25 27.05 -21.28
N GLU A 429 13.53 27.39 -20.22
CA GLU A 429 12.52 26.51 -19.63
C GLU A 429 11.21 26.65 -20.41
N TRP A 430 10.70 25.53 -20.92
CA TRP A 430 9.48 25.44 -21.73
C TRP A 430 8.37 24.77 -20.95
N LYS A 431 7.19 25.40 -20.94
CA LYS A 431 5.97 24.86 -20.33
C LYS A 431 4.88 24.64 -21.37
N ARG A 432 4.17 23.52 -21.24
CA ARG A 432 2.91 23.30 -21.95
C ARG A 432 1.85 24.29 -21.49
N THR A 433 1.07 24.79 -22.44
CA THR A 433 -0.15 25.57 -22.17
C THR A 433 -1.33 24.83 -22.79
N GLU A 434 -2.43 24.69 -22.06
CA GLU A 434 -3.62 23.98 -22.57
C GLU A 434 -4.30 24.78 -23.68
N ILE A 435 -4.45 24.18 -24.85
CA ILE A 435 -5.40 24.61 -25.88
C ILE A 435 -6.18 23.36 -26.32
N GLY A 436 -7.51 23.51 -26.42
CA GLY A 436 -8.50 22.45 -26.55
C GLY A 436 -8.28 21.42 -27.66
N ASP A 437 -9.03 20.33 -27.53
CA ASP A 437 -8.74 18.94 -27.92
C ASP A 437 -8.37 18.62 -29.39
N HIS A 438 -8.30 19.58 -30.32
CA HIS A 438 -8.24 19.24 -31.75
C HIS A 438 -7.26 20.04 -32.61
N MET A 439 -6.52 21.02 -32.07
CA MET A 439 -5.69 21.91 -32.90
C MET A 439 -4.17 21.66 -32.76
N GLY A 440 -3.69 21.17 -31.61
CA GLY A 440 -2.26 20.99 -31.29
C GLY A 440 -1.84 21.54 -29.93
N THR A 441 -0.63 21.25 -29.47
CA THR A 441 -0.11 21.65 -28.14
C THR A 441 0.94 22.78 -28.24
N PRO A 442 0.67 23.95 -27.65
CA PRO A 442 1.67 25.02 -27.51
C PRO A 442 2.63 24.80 -26.34
N PHE A 443 3.87 25.22 -26.56
CA PHE A 443 4.94 25.26 -25.58
C PHE A 443 5.45 26.69 -25.50
N THR A 444 5.37 27.31 -24.32
CA THR A 444 5.81 28.70 -24.10
C THR A 444 6.95 28.71 -23.10
N ASN A 445 8.00 29.45 -23.42
CA ASN A 445 9.14 29.60 -22.53
C ASN A 445 9.03 30.81 -21.61
N THR A 446 9.93 30.91 -20.63
CA THR A 446 9.98 32.01 -19.65
C THR A 446 10.19 33.41 -20.25
N LYS A 447 10.59 33.51 -21.53
CA LYS A 447 10.76 34.76 -22.29
C LYS A 447 9.51 35.15 -23.09
N GLY A 448 8.41 34.41 -22.93
CA GLY A 448 7.15 34.60 -23.65
C GLY A 448 7.21 34.11 -25.10
N ILE A 449 8.19 33.27 -25.44
CA ILE A 449 8.36 32.71 -26.79
C ILE A 449 7.61 31.38 -26.89
N SER A 450 6.83 31.19 -27.94
CA SER A 450 6.02 29.98 -28.13
C SER A 450 6.39 29.15 -29.36
N ILE A 451 6.25 27.83 -29.24
CA ILE A 451 6.36 26.81 -30.30
C ILE A 451 5.08 25.97 -30.30
N TYR A 452 4.63 25.56 -31.49
CA TYR A 452 3.41 24.79 -31.65
C TYR A 452 3.63 23.41 -32.26
N LEU A 453 3.04 22.37 -31.66
CA LEU A 453 3.02 21.00 -32.17
C LEU A 453 1.59 20.59 -32.58
N GLY A 454 1.30 20.55 -33.89
CA GLY A 454 -0.04 20.25 -34.44
C GLY A 454 -0.20 18.82 -35.00
N MET A 455 -1.45 18.39 -35.29
CA MET A 455 -1.81 17.06 -35.81
C MET A 455 -2.62 17.13 -37.14
N ALA A 456 -2.04 16.76 -38.29
CA ALA A 456 -2.43 17.18 -39.67
C ALA A 456 -3.56 16.41 -40.28
N ALA A 457 -3.58 15.11 -40.04
CA ALA A 457 -4.56 14.24 -40.65
C ALA A 457 -4.44 12.86 -40.02
N HIS A 458 -5.59 12.20 -39.95
CA HIS A 458 -5.68 10.75 -39.97
C HIS A 458 -5.67 10.32 -41.44
N HIS A 459 -4.59 9.67 -41.88
CA HIS A 459 -4.50 9.14 -43.25
C HIS A 459 -4.28 7.64 -43.16
N GLY A 460 -5.38 6.89 -43.24
CA GLY A 460 -5.38 5.43 -43.06
C GLY A 460 -4.82 5.05 -41.69
N ILE A 461 -4.02 3.99 -41.62
CA ILE A 461 -3.38 3.56 -40.38
C ILE A 461 -2.16 4.42 -39.96
N SER A 462 -2.25 5.76 -39.98
CA SER A 462 -1.14 6.61 -39.51
C SER A 462 -1.58 8.01 -39.08
N TYR A 463 -0.90 8.54 -38.06
CA TYR A 463 -1.03 9.92 -37.60
C TYR A 463 0.14 10.77 -38.13
N MET A 464 -0.18 11.98 -38.56
CA MET A 464 0.81 12.98 -38.97
C MET A 464 0.88 14.12 -37.96
N TRP A 465 2.05 14.32 -37.36
CA TRP A 465 2.33 15.46 -36.47
C TRP A 465 3.19 16.47 -37.20
N TRP A 466 3.01 17.76 -36.91
CA TRP A 466 3.78 18.80 -37.56
C TRP A 466 4.29 19.87 -36.60
N LEU A 467 5.52 20.32 -36.85
CA LEU A 467 6.13 21.49 -36.22
C LEU A 467 6.18 22.60 -37.28
N ASP A 468 5.30 23.59 -37.19
CA ASP A 468 5.14 24.63 -38.22
C ASP A 468 5.97 25.89 -37.93
N ARG A 469 6.51 26.47 -38.99
CA ARG A 469 7.24 27.74 -39.01
C ARG A 469 6.31 28.96 -39.03
N GLU A 470 5.06 28.78 -39.46
CA GLU A 470 4.12 29.88 -39.76
C GLU A 470 2.85 29.87 -38.90
N SER A 471 2.70 28.92 -37.97
CA SER A 471 1.56 28.81 -37.06
C SER A 471 1.59 29.91 -35.99
N CYS A 472 1.10 31.09 -36.34
CA CYS A 472 0.79 32.16 -35.39
C CYS A 472 -0.72 32.13 -35.14
N ILE A 473 -1.19 31.41 -34.10
CA ILE A 473 -2.63 31.37 -33.78
C ILE A 473 -2.86 31.55 -32.28
N ILE A 474 -3.39 32.75 -31.99
CA ILE A 474 -4.22 33.22 -30.87
C ILE A 474 -3.60 33.05 -29.47
N GLY A 475 -2.88 34.08 -29.01
CA GLY A 475 -2.82 34.40 -27.57
C GLY A 475 -1.45 34.47 -26.89
N PHE A 476 -0.33 34.17 -27.54
CA PHE A 476 1.00 34.24 -26.90
C PHE A 476 1.90 35.35 -27.48
N GLU A 477 2.70 35.98 -26.62
CA GLU A 477 3.27 37.31 -26.85
C GLU A 477 4.38 37.39 -27.92
N LYS A 478 5.17 36.33 -28.18
CA LYS A 478 6.28 36.38 -29.16
C LYS A 478 6.52 35.06 -29.92
N PRO A 479 6.54 35.05 -31.27
CA PRO A 479 6.95 33.88 -32.04
C PRO A 479 8.49 33.70 -32.02
N LEU A 480 8.96 32.48 -32.26
CA LEU A 480 10.39 32.23 -32.51
C LEU A 480 10.88 32.96 -33.76
N SER A 481 12.11 33.46 -33.69
CA SER A 481 12.81 33.86 -34.92
C SER A 481 13.08 32.65 -35.82
N LYS A 482 13.06 32.87 -37.15
CA LYS A 482 13.38 31.81 -38.13
C LYS A 482 14.73 31.13 -37.87
N LYS A 483 15.73 31.88 -37.39
CA LYS A 483 17.05 31.35 -37.03
C LYS A 483 16.97 30.41 -35.83
N ALA A 484 16.34 30.85 -34.73
CA ALA A 484 16.16 30.04 -33.52
C ALA A 484 15.32 28.78 -33.79
N PHE A 485 14.27 28.89 -34.61
CA PHE A 485 13.50 27.73 -35.05
C PHE A 485 14.36 26.71 -35.79
N ASN A 486 15.16 27.16 -36.77
CA ASN A 486 16.02 26.25 -37.55
C ASN A 486 17.05 25.53 -36.66
N GLU A 487 17.60 26.20 -35.65
CA GLU A 487 18.55 25.59 -34.71
C GLU A 487 17.89 24.50 -33.86
N ILE A 488 16.69 24.76 -33.34
CA ILE A 488 15.88 23.79 -32.58
C ILE A 488 15.49 22.60 -33.49
N GLU A 489 15.07 22.89 -34.72
CA GLU A 489 14.73 21.91 -35.75
C GLU A 489 15.90 20.95 -36.02
N GLU A 490 17.10 21.49 -36.26
CA GLU A 490 18.29 20.69 -36.54
C GLU A 490 18.72 19.84 -35.34
N LYS A 491 18.70 20.42 -34.13
CA LYS A 491 18.98 19.70 -32.88
C LYS A 491 17.99 18.54 -32.68
N TYR A 492 16.70 18.76 -32.93
CA TYR A 492 15.69 17.73 -32.74
C TYR A 492 15.82 16.59 -33.73
N VAL A 493 16.03 16.91 -35.01
CA VAL A 493 16.27 15.89 -36.05
C VAL A 493 17.52 15.05 -35.72
N LYS A 494 18.57 15.68 -35.20
CA LYS A 494 19.79 14.98 -34.74
C LYS A 494 19.50 14.08 -33.52
N HIS A 495 18.75 14.58 -32.54
CA HIS A 495 18.32 13.83 -31.35
C HIS A 495 17.60 12.53 -31.75
N ILE A 496 16.59 12.61 -32.61
CA ILE A 496 15.84 11.42 -33.08
C ILE A 496 16.72 10.47 -33.89
N LYS A 497 17.60 10.98 -34.77
CA LYS A 497 18.54 10.14 -35.54
C LYS A 497 19.51 9.39 -34.63
N ASN A 498 19.98 10.00 -33.55
CA ASN A 498 20.87 9.35 -32.57
C ASN A 498 20.16 8.25 -31.78
N LEU A 499 18.90 8.49 -31.39
CA LEU A 499 18.04 7.45 -30.79
C LEU A 499 17.83 6.26 -31.73
N LYS A 500 17.81 6.47 -33.05
CA LYS A 500 17.78 5.37 -34.03
C LYS A 500 19.07 4.55 -34.02
N LYS A 501 20.25 5.19 -33.90
CA LYS A 501 21.58 4.55 -33.97
C LYS A 501 21.98 3.76 -32.73
N LYS A 502 21.64 4.19 -31.50
CA LYS A 502 22.01 3.52 -30.23
C LYS A 502 21.46 2.08 -30.02
N LYS A 503 20.80 1.49 -31.03
CA LYS A 503 20.22 0.12 -30.99
C LYS A 503 20.58 -0.72 -32.22
N ARG A 504 21.52 -0.27 -33.06
CA ARG A 504 22.08 -1.08 -34.14
C ARG A 504 23.40 -1.69 -33.71
#